data_AF-A0A1W6YX45-F1
#
_entry.id   AF-A0A1W6YX45-F1
#
_cell.length_a   1.000
_cell.length_b   1.000
_cell.length_c   1.000
_cell.angle_alpha   90.00
_cell.angle_beta   90.00
_cell.angle_gamma   90.00
#
_symmetry.space_group_name_H-M   'P 1'
#
loop_
_entity.id
_entity.type
_entity.pdbx_description
1 polymer ?
#
loop_
_entity_poly.entity_id
_entity_poly.type
_entity_poly.pdbx_seq_one_letter_code
_entity_poly.pdbx_strand_id
1 'polypeptide(L)'
;MTDGRGVDHVIEVGGPRTFSESLRATARRGQIHVIGYPGGKDGAINPLEVFTRQIEVRGIPVGSRESFEAMIRAIEALDIKPVIDRSLSWRDAADAIRYLENGSHFGKVALVFDGTAADRSPRGKPQDAKSPPRRVG
;
A
#
# COMPACT_ATOMS: atom_id res chain seq x y z
N MET A 1 20.26 6.20 14.11
CA MET A 1 18.82 6.52 13.92
C MET A 1 18.04 5.72 14.97
N THR A 2 17.24 6.35 15.82
CA THR A 2 16.50 5.78 16.99
C THR A 2 17.25 5.54 18.31
N ASP A 3 18.56 5.78 18.41
CA ASP A 3 19.35 5.62 19.65
C ASP A 3 19.13 4.28 20.40
N GLY A 4 18.86 3.21 19.64
CA GLY A 4 18.60 1.86 20.17
C GLY A 4 17.16 1.60 20.62
N ARG A 5 16.25 2.58 20.53
CA ARG A 5 14.84 2.42 20.91
C ARG A 5 14.05 1.52 19.95
N GLY A 6 14.37 1.57 18.66
CA GLY A 6 13.56 0.99 17.59
C GLY A 6 12.47 1.93 17.07
N VAL A 7 11.67 1.46 16.11
CA VAL A 7 10.59 2.21 15.44
C VAL A 7 9.22 1.85 15.98
N ASP A 8 8.29 2.81 16.02
CA ASP A 8 6.93 2.58 16.50
C ASP A 8 6.08 1.80 15.50
N HIS A 9 6.36 1.95 14.21
CA HIS A 9 5.63 1.32 13.12
C HIS A 9 6.60 0.71 12.11
N VAL A 10 6.35 -0.55 11.75
CA VAL A 10 7.00 -1.24 10.64
C VAL A 10 5.97 -1.52 9.56
N ILE A 11 6.32 -1.23 8.31
CA ILE A 11 5.57 -1.68 7.14
C ILE A 11 6.28 -2.91 6.58
N GLU A 12 5.70 -4.08 6.84
CA GLU A 12 6.28 -5.37 6.48
C GLU A 12 5.76 -5.82 5.11
N VAL A 13 6.70 -6.02 4.18
CA VAL A 13 6.42 -6.42 2.80
C VAL A 13 7.15 -7.69 2.42
N GLY A 14 8.33 -7.98 2.97
CA GLY A 14 9.19 -9.08 2.54
C GLY A 14 8.74 -10.46 3.03
N GLY A 15 7.90 -10.50 4.08
CA GLY A 15 7.31 -11.72 4.61
C GLY A 15 8.29 -12.50 5.51
N PRO A 16 8.34 -13.84 5.46
CA PRO A 16 9.05 -14.63 6.46
C PRO A 16 10.56 -14.40 6.42
N ARG A 17 11.10 -13.98 5.26
CA ARG A 17 12.53 -13.69 5.07
C ARG A 17 13.01 -12.44 5.81
N THR A 18 12.11 -11.53 6.18
CA THR A 18 12.44 -10.23 6.81
C THR A 18 11.72 -9.99 8.13
N PHE A 19 10.78 -10.87 8.50
CA PHE A 19 9.94 -10.67 9.67
C PHE A 19 10.74 -10.63 10.99
N SER A 20 11.81 -11.41 11.09
CA SER A 20 12.68 -11.42 12.28
C SER A 20 13.40 -10.09 12.47
N GLU A 21 13.88 -9.50 11.37
CA GLU A 21 14.49 -8.17 11.34
C GLU A 21 13.47 -7.10 11.72
N SER A 22 12.25 -7.19 11.20
CA SER A 22 11.14 -6.31 11.56
C SER A 22 10.80 -6.38 13.05
N LEU A 23 10.74 -7.57 13.63
CA LEU A 23 10.57 -7.73 15.08
C LEU A 23 11.68 -7.05 15.86
N ARG A 24 12.95 -7.24 15.48
CA ARG A 24 14.11 -6.60 16.11
C ARG A 24 14.12 -5.08 15.99
N ALA A 25 13.69 -4.55 14.85
CA ALA A 25 13.62 -3.11 14.60
C ALA A 25 12.47 -2.42 15.35
N THR A 26 11.42 -3.16 15.72
CA THR A 26 10.23 -2.61 16.37
C THR A 26 10.49 -2.28 17.84
N ALA A 27 10.11 -1.07 18.25
CA ALA A 27 10.15 -0.63 19.63
C ALA A 27 9.19 -1.46 20.51
N ARG A 28 9.42 -1.45 21.83
CA ARG A 28 8.43 -1.98 22.78
C ARG A 28 7.08 -1.30 22.57
N ARG A 29 6.00 -2.09 22.53
CA ARG A 29 4.62 -1.65 22.28
C ARG A 29 4.40 -1.05 20.88
N GLY A 30 5.32 -1.27 19.95
CA GLY A 30 5.20 -0.88 18.55
C GLY A 30 4.30 -1.83 17.75
N GLN A 31 4.12 -1.50 16.47
CA GLN A 31 3.22 -2.21 15.57
C GLN A 31 3.93 -2.63 14.28
N ILE A 32 3.65 -3.86 13.84
CA ILE A 32 4.08 -4.38 12.55
C ILE A 32 2.85 -4.56 11.67
N HIS A 33 2.80 -3.82 10.57
CA HIS A 33 1.73 -3.84 9.57
C HIS A 33 2.16 -4.70 8.38
N VAL A 34 1.61 -5.91 8.28
CA VAL A 34 1.95 -6.85 7.20
C VAL A 34 1.05 -6.59 5.99
N ILE A 35 1.63 -6.07 4.91
CA ILE A 35 0.91 -5.67 3.68
C ILE A 35 1.25 -6.53 2.45
N GLY A 36 2.23 -7.45 2.57
CA GLY A 36 2.67 -8.30 1.46
C GLY A 36 3.50 -9.51 1.90
N TYR A 37 3.60 -10.50 1.01
CA TYR A 37 4.34 -11.75 1.24
C TYR A 37 5.01 -12.32 -0.04
N PRO A 38 5.81 -11.54 -0.79
CA PRO A 38 6.52 -11.99 -1.98
C PRO A 38 7.67 -12.95 -1.63
N GLY A 39 8.11 -13.00 -0.36
CA GLY A 39 9.19 -13.88 0.11
C GLY A 39 8.84 -15.36 0.24
N GLY A 40 7.65 -15.79 -0.20
CA GLY A 40 7.17 -17.17 -0.06
C GLY A 40 6.45 -17.42 1.26
N LYS A 41 5.81 -18.59 1.42
CA LYS A 41 4.93 -18.91 2.55
C LYS A 41 5.66 -19.48 3.77
N ASP A 42 6.87 -19.98 3.56
CA ASP A 42 7.59 -20.79 4.54
C ASP A 42 8.47 -19.92 5.44
N GLY A 43 8.43 -20.18 6.75
CA GLY A 43 9.26 -19.51 7.74
C GLY A 43 8.72 -19.71 9.15
N ALA A 44 9.60 -19.55 10.13
CA ALA A 44 9.25 -19.64 11.54
C ALA A 44 9.22 -18.23 12.15
N ILE A 45 8.13 -17.92 12.85
CA ILE A 45 8.00 -16.72 13.66
C ILE A 45 7.97 -17.17 15.12
N ASN A 46 8.84 -16.61 15.97
CA ASN A 46 8.83 -16.89 17.40
C ASN A 46 7.88 -15.93 18.13
N PRO A 47 6.72 -16.40 18.65
CA PRO A 47 5.75 -15.53 19.31
C PRO A 47 6.29 -14.89 20.60
N LEU A 48 7.36 -15.45 21.19
CA LEU A 48 7.97 -14.91 22.41
C LEU A 48 8.51 -13.48 22.21
N GLU A 49 8.98 -13.15 21.01
CA GLU A 49 9.46 -11.79 20.71
C GLU A 49 8.33 -10.77 20.71
N VAL A 50 7.17 -11.17 20.16
CA VAL A 50 5.95 -10.36 20.16
C VAL A 50 5.47 -10.16 21.61
N PHE A 51 5.42 -11.24 22.39
CA PHE A 51 4.97 -11.23 23.77
C PHE A 51 5.85 -10.35 24.68
N THR A 52 7.17 -10.58 24.68
CA THR A 52 8.12 -9.89 25.59
C THR A 52 8.22 -8.39 25.34
N ARG A 53 7.96 -7.95 24.10
CA ARG A 53 8.00 -6.53 23.71
C ARG A 53 6.61 -5.92 23.55
N GLN A 54 5.54 -6.69 23.78
CA GLN A 54 4.15 -6.26 23.63
C GLN A 54 3.85 -5.68 22.24
N ILE A 55 4.43 -6.28 21.19
CA ILE A 55 4.26 -5.82 19.81
C ILE A 55 2.87 -6.22 19.31
N GLU A 56 2.21 -5.34 18.57
CA GLU A 56 1.00 -5.69 17.81
C GLU A 56 1.41 -6.07 16.37
N VAL A 57 0.96 -7.24 15.90
CA VAL A 57 1.16 -7.67 14.52
C VAL A 57 -0.19 -7.70 13.83
N ARG A 58 -0.36 -6.88 12.80
CA ARG A 58 -1.62 -6.74 12.07
C ARG A 58 -1.44 -7.02 10.59
N GLY A 59 -2.18 -8.00 10.09
CA GLY A 59 -2.35 -8.20 8.65
C GLY A 59 -3.27 -7.14 8.07
N ILE A 60 -2.81 -6.47 7.02
CA ILE A 60 -3.60 -5.48 6.27
C ILE A 60 -3.70 -5.98 4.82
N PRO A 61 -4.80 -6.65 4.47
CA PRO A 61 -5.07 -6.98 3.07
C PRO A 61 -5.46 -5.70 2.30
N VAL A 62 -6.05 -5.84 1.11
CA VAL A 62 -6.61 -4.70 0.39
C VAL A 62 -7.58 -3.90 1.28
N GLY A 63 -7.49 -2.57 1.20
CA GLY A 63 -8.31 -1.66 2.00
C GLY A 63 -9.76 -1.53 1.47
N SER A 64 -10.65 -1.03 2.33
CA SER A 64 -12.02 -0.68 1.92
C SER A 64 -12.01 0.49 0.94
N ARG A 65 -13.12 0.66 0.18
CA ARG A 65 -13.33 1.85 -0.66
C ARG A 65 -13.18 3.15 0.12
N GLU A 66 -13.73 3.20 1.34
CA GLU A 66 -13.62 4.35 2.24
C GLU A 66 -12.15 4.66 2.60
N SER A 67 -11.36 3.63 2.91
CA SER A 67 -9.93 3.78 3.19
C SER A 67 -9.17 4.29 1.97
N PHE A 68 -9.52 3.79 0.77
CA PHE A 68 -8.93 4.25 -0.47
C PHE A 68 -9.26 5.72 -0.75
N GLU A 69 -10.52 6.14 -0.57
CA GLU A 69 -10.90 7.55 -0.73
C GLU A 69 -10.22 8.46 0.30
N ALA A 70 -10.06 7.99 1.54
CA ALA A 70 -9.30 8.72 2.57
C ALA A 70 -7.83 8.87 2.18
N MET A 71 -7.21 7.82 1.65
CA MET A 71 -5.84 7.85 1.14
C MET A 71 -5.71 8.86 -0.01
N ILE A 72 -6.63 8.88 -0.98
CA ILE A 72 -6.61 9.84 -2.09
C ILE A 72 -6.69 11.28 -1.56
N ARG A 73 -7.62 11.57 -0.63
CA ARG A 73 -7.70 12.91 -0.01
C ARG A 73 -6.41 13.33 0.67
N ALA A 74 -5.75 12.39 1.38
CA ALA A 74 -4.47 12.67 2.02
C ALA A 74 -3.35 12.92 1.01
N ILE A 75 -3.29 12.14 -0.08
CA ILE A 75 -2.34 12.33 -1.18
C ILE A 75 -2.50 13.71 -1.81
N GLU A 76 -3.75 14.12 -2.09
CA GLU A 76 -4.06 15.44 -2.66
C GLU A 76 -3.68 16.59 -1.70
N ALA A 77 -4.03 16.46 -0.42
CA ALA A 77 -3.76 17.49 0.58
C ALA A 77 -2.26 17.68 0.87
N LEU A 78 -1.47 16.61 0.77
CA LEU A 78 -0.03 16.60 1.04
C LEU A 78 0.82 16.73 -0.24
N ASP A 79 0.19 16.88 -1.40
CA ASP A 79 0.82 16.89 -2.73
C ASP A 79 1.80 15.72 -2.96
N ILE A 80 1.45 14.53 -2.45
CA ILE A 80 2.30 13.34 -2.59
C ILE A 80 2.31 12.91 -4.06
N LYS A 81 3.49 12.86 -4.68
CA LYS A 81 3.68 12.34 -6.04
C LYS A 81 4.27 10.92 -6.01
N PRO A 82 3.76 9.99 -6.84
CA PRO A 82 4.39 8.69 -6.98
C PRO A 82 5.77 8.84 -7.63
N VAL A 83 6.74 8.04 -7.18
CA VAL A 83 7.99 7.87 -7.90
C VAL A 83 7.72 7.00 -9.11
N ILE A 84 7.71 7.62 -10.31
CA ILE A 84 7.59 6.92 -11.59
C ILE A 84 9.00 6.72 -12.14
N ASP A 85 9.35 5.47 -12.39
CA ASP A 85 10.64 5.12 -13.01
C ASP A 85 10.57 5.33 -14.52
N ARG A 86 9.52 4.77 -15.14
CA ARG A 86 9.36 4.77 -16.58
C ARG A 86 7.91 4.92 -16.97
N SER A 87 7.66 5.73 -17.99
CA SER A 87 6.38 5.83 -18.69
C SER A 87 6.56 5.27 -20.11
N LEU A 88 5.79 4.25 -20.45
CA LEU A 88 5.81 3.58 -21.76
C LEU A 88 4.45 3.79 -22.44
N SER A 89 4.39 3.73 -23.77
CA SER A 89 3.09 3.70 -24.45
C SER A 89 2.30 2.48 -23.97
N TRP A 90 0.99 2.59 -23.83
CA TRP A 90 0.11 1.44 -23.61
C TRP A 90 0.33 0.34 -24.69
N ARG A 91 0.74 0.73 -25.90
CA ARG A 91 1.06 -0.20 -27.00
C ARG A 91 2.29 -1.07 -26.70
N ASP A 92 3.14 -0.65 -25.77
CA ASP A 92 4.36 -1.34 -25.36
C ASP A 92 4.17 -2.12 -24.05
N ALA A 93 2.94 -2.49 -23.70
CA ALA A 93 2.62 -3.17 -22.43
C ALA A 93 3.46 -4.45 -22.22
N ALA A 94 3.75 -5.22 -23.27
CA ALA A 94 4.59 -6.40 -23.18
C ALA A 94 6.03 -6.05 -22.75
N ASP A 95 6.58 -4.95 -23.27
CA ASP A 95 7.92 -4.47 -22.89
C ASP A 95 7.93 -3.93 -21.45
N ALA A 96 6.86 -3.24 -21.06
CA ALA A 96 6.68 -2.77 -19.69
C ALA A 96 6.64 -3.93 -18.68
N ILE A 97 5.94 -5.02 -19.00
CA ILE A 97 5.87 -6.22 -18.16
C ILE A 97 7.25 -6.89 -18.05
N ARG A 98 7.95 -7.08 -19.19
CA ARG A 98 9.32 -7.62 -19.17
C ARG A 98 10.29 -6.76 -18.35
N TYR A 99 10.12 -5.43 -18.42
CA TYR A 99 10.88 -4.50 -17.59
C TYR A 99 10.52 -4.60 -16.10
N LEU A 100 9.25 -4.80 -15.77
CA LEU A 100 8.83 -5.02 -14.39
C LEU A 100 9.39 -6.34 -13.82
N GLU A 101 9.33 -7.42 -14.60
CA GLU A 101 9.79 -8.76 -14.21
C GLU A 101 11.29 -8.81 -13.90
N ASN A 102 12.11 -8.01 -14.59
CA ASN A 102 13.55 -7.97 -14.34
C ASN A 102 13.92 -7.36 -12.96
N GLY A 103 12.96 -6.74 -12.25
CA GLY A 103 13.14 -6.19 -10.90
C GLY A 103 14.12 -5.02 -10.78
N SER A 104 14.62 -4.45 -11.89
CA SER A 104 15.61 -3.37 -11.92
C SER A 104 14.98 -1.98 -11.80
N HIS A 105 13.66 -1.90 -11.62
CA HIS A 105 12.93 -0.65 -11.56
C HIS A 105 12.90 -0.06 -10.14
N PHE A 106 12.96 1.27 -10.03
CA PHE A 106 12.78 1.99 -8.77
C PHE A 106 11.49 2.81 -8.79
N GLY A 107 10.45 2.32 -8.10
CA GLY A 107 9.14 2.96 -8.06
C GLY A 107 8.14 2.26 -8.99
N LYS A 108 7.37 3.03 -9.76
CA LYS A 108 6.30 2.52 -10.62
C LYS A 108 6.67 2.58 -12.11
N VAL A 109 6.28 1.55 -12.85
CA VAL A 109 6.25 1.53 -14.31
C VAL A 109 4.83 1.90 -14.75
N ALA A 110 4.68 2.99 -15.48
CA ALA A 110 3.38 3.51 -15.92
C ALA A 110 3.17 3.28 -17.42
N LEU A 111 1.94 2.97 -17.80
CA LEU A 111 1.51 2.93 -19.20
C LEU A 111 0.70 4.20 -19.50
N VAL A 112 1.06 4.87 -20.59
CA VAL A 112 0.44 6.10 -21.05
C VAL A 112 -0.46 5.76 -22.23
N PHE A 113 -1.74 6.12 -22.11
CA PHE A 113 -2.69 6.02 -23.20
C PHE A 113 -2.62 7.29 -24.05
N ASP A 114 -2.55 7.13 -25.36
CA ASP A 114 -2.66 8.25 -26.30
C ASP A 114 -4.06 8.85 -26.14
N GLY A 115 -4.14 10.03 -25.54
CA GLY A 115 -5.41 10.69 -25.25
C GLY A 115 -6.15 11.06 -26.53
N THR A 116 -7.02 10.19 -27.03
CA THR A 116 -8.11 10.62 -27.90
C THR A 116 -9.27 11.07 -27.02
N ALA A 117 -9.98 12.12 -27.43
CA ALA A 117 -11.07 12.72 -26.66
C ALA A 117 -12.21 11.72 -26.29
N ALA A 118 -12.24 10.54 -26.91
CA ALA A 118 -13.20 9.47 -26.64
C ALA A 118 -12.94 8.69 -25.34
N ASP A 119 -11.73 8.73 -24.76
CA ASP A 119 -11.37 7.97 -23.55
C ASP A 119 -11.66 8.73 -22.24
N ARG A 120 -12.10 10.00 -22.35
CA ARG A 120 -12.57 10.77 -21.20
C ARG A 120 -14.04 10.47 -20.98
N SER A 121 -14.35 9.37 -20.27
CA SER A 121 -15.67 9.23 -19.67
C SER A 121 -15.95 10.47 -18.81
N PRO A 122 -17.05 11.21 -19.04
CA PRO A 122 -17.36 12.36 -18.22
C PRO A 122 -17.52 11.89 -16.79
N ARG A 123 -16.70 12.40 -15.88
CA ARG A 123 -16.85 12.15 -14.44
C ARG A 123 -18.31 12.46 -14.11
N GLY A 124 -19.08 11.42 -13.79
CA GLY A 124 -20.48 11.58 -13.41
C GLY A 124 -20.54 12.58 -12.27
N LYS A 125 -21.42 13.58 -12.40
CA LYS A 125 -21.70 14.51 -11.29
C LYS A 125 -22.01 13.67 -10.04
N PRO A 126 -21.57 14.09 -8.84
CA PRO A 126 -21.96 13.41 -7.61
C PRO A 126 -23.48 13.27 -7.61
N GLN A 127 -23.97 12.03 -7.51
CA GLN A 127 -25.40 11.79 -7.32
C GLN A 127 -25.76 12.40 -5.97
N ASP A 128 -26.57 13.45 -5.99
CA ASP A 128 -27.11 14.06 -4.80
C ASP A 128 -27.74 12.97 -3.92
N ALA A 129 -27.24 12.89 -2.69
CA ALA A 129 -27.74 11.97 -1.69
C ALA A 129 -29.25 12.15 -1.56
N LYS A 130 -30.03 11.16 -2.01
CA LYS A 130 -31.47 11.10 -1.76
C LYS A 130 -31.69 11.25 -0.25
N SER A 131 -32.47 12.26 0.11
CA SER A 131 -32.84 12.59 1.49
C SER A 131 -33.42 11.36 2.21
N PRO A 132 -33.13 11.18 3.51
CA PRO A 132 -33.67 10.05 4.26
C PRO A 132 -35.21 10.15 4.37
N PRO A 133 -35.93 9.01 4.42
CA PRO A 133 -37.38 9.03 4.60
C PRO A 133 -37.73 9.61 5.97
N ARG A 134 -38.74 10.49 5.99
CA ARG A 134 -39.33 11.06 7.20
C ARG A 134 -39.82 9.93 8.10
N ARG A 135 -39.45 9.95 9.38
CA ARG A 135 -40.09 9.15 10.42
C ARG A 135 -41.57 9.52 10.48
N VAL A 136 -42.43 8.50 10.45
CA VAL A 136 -43.84 8.59 10.82
C VAL A 136 -44.08 7.50 11.87
N GLY A 137 -44.56 7.89 13.05
CA GLY A 137 -44.94 6.98 14.14
C GLY A 137 -43.83 6.70 15.13
#